data_AF-A0A1F6ME72-F1
#
_entry.id   AF-A0A1F6ME72-F1
#
_cell.length_a   1.000
_cell.length_b   1.000
_cell.length_c   1.000
_cell.angle_alpha   90.00
_cell.angle_beta   90.00
_cell.angle_gamma   90.00
#
_symmetry.space_group_name_H-M   'P 1'
#
loop_
_entity.id
_entity.type
_entity.pdbx_description
1 polymer ?
#
loop_
_entity_poly.entity_id
_entity_poly.type
_entity_poly.pdbx_seq_one_letter_code
_entity_poly.pdbx_strand_id
1 'polypeptide(L)' 'MNKDKRQLFFGLLEKSSVFDDRAKLVIRRAVEEDTLPTIDFDYLTDVMKLEQNMYTVIDKRASALLDDLKKKYTAVS' A
#
# COMPACT_ATOMS: atom_id res chain seq x y z
N MET A 1 18.19 -4.83 11.51
CA MET A 1 17.20 -3.92 10.87
C MET A 1 16.48 -3.11 11.94
N ASN A 2 16.13 -1.83 11.70
CA ASN A 2 15.44 -0.97 12.69
C ASN A 2 14.00 -1.47 12.94
N LYS A 3 13.55 -1.45 14.21
CA LYS A 3 12.19 -1.81 14.65
C LYS A 3 11.09 -1.01 13.94
N ASP A 4 11.31 0.29 13.74
CA ASP A 4 10.33 1.17 13.08
C ASP A 4 10.13 0.80 11.61
N LYS A 5 11.23 0.45 10.93
CA LYS A 5 11.19 -0.02 9.55
C LYS A 5 10.41 -1.32 9.41
N ARG A 6 10.60 -2.28 10.33
CA ARG A 6 9.85 -3.54 10.34
C ARG A 6 8.36 -3.32 10.57
N GLN A 7 7.99 -2.44 11.50
CA GLN A 7 6.58 -2.12 11.76
C GLN A 7 5.90 -1.51 10.53
N LEU A 8 6.55 -0.53 9.86
CA LEU A 8 6.04 0.04 8.62
C LEU A 8 5.86 -1.05 7.54
N PHE A 9 6.87 -1.89 7.35
CA PHE A 9 6.82 -2.97 6.37
C PHE A 9 5.63 -3.91 6.60
N PHE A 10 5.41 -4.35 7.83
CA PHE A 10 4.27 -5.23 8.13
C PHE A 10 2.92 -4.54 7.92
N GLY A 11 2.80 -3.26 8.25
CA GLY A 11 1.58 -2.49 7.98
C GLY A 11 1.31 -2.30 6.49
N LEU A 12 2.36 -2.17 5.67
CA LEU A 12 2.25 -2.12 4.21
C LEU A 12 1.88 -3.50 3.64
N LEU A 13 2.54 -4.56 4.11
CA LEU A 13 2.33 -5.94 3.65
C LEU A 13 0.90 -6.43 3.92
N GLU A 14 0.35 -6.09 5.08
CA GLU A 14 -1.04 -6.43 5.42
C GLU A 14 -2.03 -5.83 4.41
N LYS A 15 -1.84 -4.56 4.06
CA LYS A 15 -2.72 -3.79 3.17
C LYS A 15 -2.46 -4.00 1.68
N SER A 16 -1.33 -4.61 1.32
CA SER A 16 -0.98 -4.83 -0.08
C SER A 16 -1.93 -5.80 -0.76
N SER A 17 -2.37 -5.48 -1.96
CA SER A 17 -3.12 -6.37 -2.86
C SER A 17 -2.22 -7.06 -3.89
N VAL A 18 -0.95 -6.63 -4.00
CA VAL A 18 0.06 -7.21 -4.90
C VAL A 18 0.35 -8.68 -4.56
N PHE A 19 0.30 -9.02 -3.27
CA PHE A 19 0.61 -10.36 -2.78
C PHE A 19 -0.65 -11.04 -2.25
N ASP A 20 -0.81 -12.33 -2.54
CA ASP A 20 -1.83 -13.15 -1.88
C ASP A 20 -1.44 -13.45 -0.42
N ASP A 21 -2.39 -13.98 0.36
CA ASP A 21 -2.19 -14.25 1.78
C ASP A 21 -1.06 -15.25 2.06
N ARG A 22 -0.84 -16.20 1.14
CA ARG A 22 0.23 -17.19 1.29
C ARG A 22 1.59 -16.55 1.08
N ALA A 23 1.75 -15.70 0.07
CA ALA A 23 2.95 -14.93 -0.20
C ALA A 23 3.25 -13.96 0.94
N LYS A 24 2.23 -13.25 1.46
CA LYS A 24 2.37 -12.38 2.65
C LYS A 24 2.91 -13.14 3.86
N LEU A 25 2.41 -14.36 4.11
CA LEU A 25 2.89 -15.19 5.22
C LEU A 25 4.36 -15.59 5.05
N VAL A 26 4.77 -15.99 3.85
CA VAL A 26 6.16 -16.37 3.55
C VAL A 26 7.10 -15.17 3.72
N ILE A 27 6.73 -14.02 3.15
CA ILE A 27 7.51 -12.78 3.26
C ILE A 27 7.63 -12.36 4.73
N ARG A 28 6.52 -12.40 5.49
CA ARG A 28 6.52 -12.09 6.93
C ARG A 28 7.51 -12.98 7.69
N ARG A 29 7.45 -14.30 7.48
CA ARG A 29 8.38 -15.24 8.12
C ARG A 29 9.83 -14.94 7.74
N ALA A 30 10.11 -14.62 6.48
CA ALA A 30 11.47 -14.30 6.04
C ALA A 30 12.02 -13.04 6.73
N VAL A 31 11.18 -12.06 7.03
CA VAL A 31 11.56 -10.85 7.79
C VAL A 31 11.75 -11.16 9.28
N GLU A 32 10.89 -12.00 9.85
CA GLU A 32 10.94 -12.40 11.27
C GLU A 32 12.16 -13.29 11.58
N GLU A 33 12.49 -14.20 10.66
CA GLU A 33 13.64 -15.11 10.74
C GLU A 33 14.96 -14.46 10.30
N ASP A 34 14.94 -13.19 9.90
CA ASP A 34 16.11 -12.45 9.37
C ASP A 34 16.78 -13.15 8.17
N THR A 35 15.99 -13.87 7.38
CA THR A 35 16.44 -14.56 6.15
C THR A 35 16.21 -13.72 4.89
N LEU A 36 15.40 -12.66 4.95
CA LEU A 36 15.19 -11.72 3.85
C LEU A 36 16.37 -10.72 3.75
N PRO A 37 17.09 -10.67 2.61
CA PRO A 37 18.14 -9.68 2.39
C PRO A 37 17.61 -8.24 2.50
N THR A 38 18.45 -7.33 3.00
CA THR A 38 18.04 -5.91 3.18
C THR A 38 17.65 -5.25 1.87
N ILE A 39 18.32 -5.59 0.76
CA ILE A 39 17.97 -5.07 -0.57
C ILE A 39 16.56 -5.47 -1.01
N ASP A 40 16.16 -6.71 -0.74
CA ASP A 40 14.83 -7.22 -1.08
C ASP A 40 13.77 -6.62 -0.16
N PHE A 41 14.09 -6.45 1.13
CA PHE A 41 13.21 -5.75 2.07
C PHE A 41 12.91 -4.32 1.61
N ASP A 42 13.94 -3.55 1.25
CA ASP A 42 13.77 -2.16 0.81
C ASP A 42 13.00 -2.11 -0.53
N TYR A 43 13.29 -3.01 -1.47
CA TYR A 43 12.55 -3.11 -2.73
C TYR A 43 11.06 -3.41 -2.52
N LEU A 44 10.74 -4.43 -1.73
CA LEU A 44 9.35 -4.80 -1.42
C LEU A 44 8.61 -3.66 -0.71
N THR A 45 9.30 -2.94 0.19
CA THR A 45 8.76 -1.74 0.84
C THR A 45 8.35 -0.70 -0.19
N ASP A 46 9.20 -0.42 -1.18
CA ASP A 46 8.93 0.60 -2.18
C ASP A 46 7.84 0.19 -3.17
N VAL A 47 7.75 -1.10 -3.54
CA VAL A 47 6.63 -1.65 -4.32
C VAL A 47 5.29 -1.40 -3.60
N MET A 48 5.20 -1.71 -2.30
CA MET A 48 3.97 -1.53 -1.54
C MET A 48 3.63 -0.04 -1.31
N LYS A 49 4.64 0.82 -1.14
CA LYS A 49 4.42 2.28 -1.09
C LYS A 49 3.88 2.80 -2.43
N LEU A 50 4.45 2.34 -3.55
CA LEU A 50 4.00 2.72 -4.88
C LEU A 50 2.53 2.32 -5.09
N GLU A 51 2.19 1.08 -4.72
CA GLU A 51 0.81 0.59 -4.74
C GLU A 51 -0.13 1.51 -3.94
N GLN A 52 0.20 1.81 -2.68
CA GLN A 52 -0.66 2.67 -1.87
C GLN A 52 -0.74 4.11 -2.39
N ASN A 53 0.35 4.62 -2.96
CA ASN A 53 0.35 5.92 -3.61
C ASN A 53 -0.54 5.92 -4.84
N MET A 54 -0.52 4.86 -5.66
CA MET A 54 -1.41 4.73 -6.82
C MET A 54 -2.87 4.67 -6.39
N TYR A 55 -3.21 3.89 -5.36
CA TYR A 55 -4.56 3.88 -4.79
C TYR A 55 -4.96 5.25 -4.26
N THR A 56 -4.10 5.93 -3.50
CA THR A 56 -4.39 7.25 -2.92
C THR A 56 -4.56 8.33 -3.99
N VAL A 57 -3.76 8.30 -5.06
CA VAL A 57 -3.85 9.26 -6.16
C VAL A 57 -5.13 9.04 -6.98
N ILE A 58 -5.48 7.78 -7.25
CA ILE A 58 -6.74 7.42 -7.93
C ILE A 58 -7.93 7.79 -7.04
N ASP A 59 -7.88 7.50 -5.75
CA ASP A 59 -8.97 7.75 -4.80
C ASP A 59 -9.23 9.26 -4.59
N LYS A 60 -8.17 10.08 -4.49
CA LYS A 60 -8.30 11.55 -4.45
C LYS A 60 -8.86 12.12 -5.76
N ARG A 61 -8.40 11.64 -6.92
CA ARG A 61 -8.93 12.08 -8.22
C ARG A 61 -10.37 11.64 -8.42
N ALA A 62 -10.71 10.39 -8.09
CA ALA A 62 -12.05 9.85 -8.21
C ALA A 62 -13.01 10.58 -7.26
N SER A 63 -12.60 10.83 -6.01
CA SER A 63 -13.36 11.61 -5.03
C SER A 63 -13.62 13.04 -5.52
N ALA A 64 -12.58 13.72 -6.04
CA ALA A 64 -12.74 15.06 -6.62
C ALA A 64 -13.68 15.06 -7.84
N LEU A 65 -13.59 14.06 -8.71
CA LEU A 65 -14.46 13.91 -9.87
C LEU A 65 -15.92 13.66 -9.46
N LEU A 66 -16.13 12.85 -8.42
CA LEU A 66 -17.45 12.55 -7.87
C LEU A 66 -18.07 13.77 -7.19
N ASP A 67 -17.27 14.57 -6.49
CA ASP A 67 -17.70 15.83 -5.88
C ASP A 67 -18.05 16.88 -6.94
N ASP A 68 -17.30 16.98 -8.04
CA ASP A 68 -17.63 17.87 -9.15
C ASP A 68 -18.92 17.45 -9.88
N LEU A 69 -19.15 16.15 -10.04
CA LEU A 69 -20.42 15.63 -10.59
C LEU A 69 -21.61 15.96 -9.69
N LYS A 70 -21.47 15.79 -8.37
CA LYS A 70 -22.52 16.16 -7.40
C LYS A 70 -22.86 17.65 -7.49
N LYS A 71 -21.85 18.52 -7.53
CA LYS A 71 -22.05 19.98 -7.66
C LYS A 71 -22.76 20.36 -8.95
N LYS A 72 -22.43 19.71 -10.07
CA LYS A 72 -23.11 19.94 -11.34
C LYS A 72 -24.58 19.52 -11.29
N TYR A 73 -24.90 18.42 -10.61
CA TYR A 73 -26.29 17.97 -10.48
C TYR A 73 -27.13 18.82 -9.52
N THR A 74 -26.55 19.29 -8.40
CA THR A 74 -27.25 20.22 -7.51
C THR A 74 -27.35 21.64 -8.05
N ALA A 75 -26.53 22.03 -9.02
CA ALA A 75 -26.64 23.32 -9.70
C ALA A 75 -27.72 23.36 -10.80
N VAL A 76 -28.34 22.22 -11.12
CA VAL A 76 -29.37 22.07 -12.18
C VAL A 76 -30.79 21.87 -11.57
N SER A 77 -30.90 21.82 -10.25
CA SER A 77 -32.15 21.83 -9.47
C SER A 77 -32.39 23.18 -8.81
#